data_AF-A0A0N4T4Z4-F1
#
_entry.id   AF-A0A0N4T4Z4-F1
#
_cell.length_a   1.000
_cell.length_b   1.000
_cell.length_c   1.000
_cell.angle_alpha   90.00
_cell.angle_beta   90.00
_cell.angle_gamma   90.00
#
_symmetry.space_group_name_H-M   'P 1'
#
loop_
_entity.id
_entity.type
_entity.pdbx_description
1 polymer ?
#
loop_
_entity_poly.entity_id
_entity_poly.type
_entity_poly.pdbx_seq_one_letter_code
_entity_poly.pdbx_strand_id
1 'polypeptide(L)'
;MFKLLGLQKVEDWEVKKPEDIRLISRTTDFKGSKMENNLRNLLINMKEEKGNETITMQKIDSKLEEFSKSWENYRNSKETFETVRNYAESIKKLLGISQSLDQSAP
;
A
#
# COMPACT_ATOMS: atom_id res chain seq x y z
N MET A 1 2.90 36.88 -28.83
CA MET A 1 1.74 36.80 -27.91
C MET A 1 1.82 35.48 -27.15
N PHE A 2 1.95 35.54 -25.83
CA PHE A 2 2.01 34.35 -24.98
C PHE A 2 0.60 33.77 -24.78
N LYS A 3 0.41 32.48 -25.08
CA LYS A 3 -0.75 31.68 -24.67
C LYS A 3 -0.54 31.27 -23.21
N LEU A 4 -1.30 31.87 -22.29
CA LEU A 4 -1.35 31.42 -20.91
C LEU A 4 -2.09 30.07 -20.84
N LEU A 5 -1.38 29.08 -20.32
CA LEU A 5 -1.86 27.75 -19.97
C LEU A 5 -3.09 27.86 -19.07
N GLY A 6 -4.13 27.09 -19.39
CA GLY A 6 -5.35 26.99 -18.60
C GLY A 6 -5.04 26.48 -17.20
N LEU A 7 -4.88 27.40 -16.26
CA LEU A 7 -4.99 27.09 -14.83
C LEU A 7 -6.47 26.81 -14.57
N GLN A 8 -6.79 25.53 -14.39
CA GLN A 8 -8.13 25.10 -14.03
C GLN A 8 -8.45 25.70 -12.66
N LYS A 9 -9.43 26.61 -12.66
CA LYS A 9 -9.83 27.37 -11.47
C LYS A 9 -10.57 26.42 -10.53
N VAL A 10 -9.90 26.03 -9.45
CA VAL A 10 -10.48 25.21 -8.39
C VAL A 10 -11.31 26.12 -7.50
N GLU A 11 -12.59 25.82 -7.35
CA GLU A 11 -13.53 26.68 -6.62
C GLU A 11 -13.61 26.28 -5.13
N ASP A 12 -13.98 27.23 -4.28
CA ASP A 12 -13.93 27.08 -2.81
C ASP A 12 -14.73 25.89 -2.25
N TRP A 13 -15.78 25.46 -2.97
CA TRP A 13 -16.59 24.30 -2.60
C TRP A 13 -15.88 22.96 -2.92
N GLU A 14 -14.94 22.95 -3.86
CA GLU A 14 -14.12 21.77 -4.18
C GLU A 14 -13.04 21.52 -3.12
N VAL A 15 -12.61 22.59 -2.45
CA VAL A 15 -11.68 22.53 -1.30
C VAL A 15 -12.39 22.00 -0.05
N LYS A 16 -13.68 22.29 0.12
CA LYS A 16 -14.47 22.02 1.35
C LYS A 16 -15.19 20.67 1.40
N LYS A 17 -14.93 19.74 0.48
CA LYS A 17 -15.59 18.43 0.52
C LYS A 17 -14.96 17.53 1.60
N PRO A 18 -15.75 16.90 2.48
CA PRO A 18 -15.27 15.80 3.31
C PRO A 18 -14.69 14.72 2.41
N GLU A 19 -13.66 14.00 2.87
CA GLU A 19 -12.85 13.08 2.06
C GLU A 19 -13.69 12.11 1.19
N ASP A 20 -14.93 11.81 1.58
CA ASP A 20 -15.85 10.90 0.89
C ASP A 20 -16.49 11.41 -0.43
N ILE A 21 -16.54 12.73 -0.70
CA ILE A 21 -17.23 13.28 -1.91
C ILE A 21 -16.23 13.77 -2.97
N ARG A 22 -14.94 13.63 -2.68
CA ARG A 22 -13.93 13.75 -3.71
C ARG A 22 -14.02 12.49 -4.58
N LEU A 23 -14.51 12.67 -5.81
CA LEU A 23 -14.16 11.86 -6.99
C LEU A 23 -12.64 11.95 -7.29
N ILE A 24 -11.81 11.93 -6.25
CA ILE A 24 -10.36 12.10 -6.19
C ILE A 24 -9.94 10.97 -5.26
N SER A 25 -9.91 9.72 -5.67
CA SER A 25 -9.40 9.14 -6.91
C SER A 25 -10.18 7.86 -7.19
N ARG A 26 -10.46 7.52 -8.47
CA ARG A 26 -11.05 6.20 -8.80
C ARG A 26 -10.18 5.03 -8.32
N THR A 27 -8.90 5.31 -8.02
CA THR A 27 -7.90 4.38 -7.51
C THR A 27 -7.51 4.75 -6.09
N THR A 28 -7.53 3.79 -5.19
CA THR A 28 -6.96 3.92 -3.85
C THR A 28 -5.44 3.80 -3.97
N ASP A 29 -4.72 4.86 -3.60
CA ASP A 29 -3.25 4.87 -3.60
C ASP A 29 -2.73 4.35 -2.26
N PHE A 30 -1.63 3.59 -2.30
CA PHE A 30 -1.03 3.05 -1.07
C PHE A 30 -0.34 4.15 -0.27
N LYS A 31 0.33 5.06 -0.97
CA LYS A 31 1.11 6.15 -0.38
C LYS A 31 0.20 7.18 0.30
N GLY A 32 0.52 7.52 1.54
CA GLY A 32 -0.29 8.39 2.41
C GLY A 32 -1.52 7.68 3.00
N SER A 33 -1.73 6.40 2.73
CA SER A 33 -2.89 5.67 3.24
C SER A 33 -2.74 5.27 4.71
N LYS A 34 -3.88 4.99 5.37
CA LYS A 34 -3.89 4.39 6.71
C LYS A 34 -3.17 3.03 6.73
N MET A 35 -3.22 2.28 5.62
CA MET A 35 -2.55 0.98 5.51
C MET A 35 -1.03 1.14 5.56
N GLU A 36 -0.46 2.08 4.79
CA GLU A 36 0.99 2.34 4.81
C GLU A 36 1.46 2.67 6.22
N ASN A 37 0.78 3.61 6.90
CA ASN A 37 1.13 4.00 8.25
C ASN A 37 1.09 2.83 9.24
N ASN A 38 0.03 2.01 9.16
CA ASN A 38 -0.12 0.84 10.03
C ASN A 38 0.99 -0.20 9.79
N LEU A 39 1.31 -0.52 8.52
CA LEU A 39 2.34 -1.48 8.19
C LEU A 39 3.74 -0.97 8.53
N ARG A 40 4.00 0.31 8.32
CA ARG A 40 5.26 0.94 8.71
C ARG A 40 5.48 0.84 10.22
N ASN A 41 4.47 1.16 11.02
CA ASN A 41 4.52 1.04 12.47
C ASN A 41 4.71 -0.42 12.91
N LEU A 42 3.99 -1.37 12.31
CA LEU A 42 4.14 -2.80 12.59
C LEU A 42 5.57 -3.27 12.34
N LEU A 43 6.14 -2.95 11.17
CA LEU A 43 7.50 -3.37 10.81
C LEU A 43 8.58 -2.74 11.68
N ILE A 44 8.37 -1.50 12.15
CA ILE A 44 9.25 -0.85 13.13
C ILE A 44 9.18 -1.58 14.47
N ASN A 45 7.98 -1.87 14.98
CA ASN A 45 7.82 -2.57 16.26
C ASN A 45 8.41 -4.00 16.20
N MET A 46 8.20 -4.73 15.10
CA MET A 46 8.79 -6.06 14.91
C MET A 46 10.32 -6.05 14.88
N LYS A 47 10.94 -4.94 14.47
CA LYS A 47 12.39 -4.76 14.53
C LYS A 47 12.87 -4.59 15.97
N GLU A 48 12.16 -3.81 16.79
CA GLU A 48 12.51 -3.58 18.20
C GLU A 48 12.49 -4.90 18.99
N GLU A 49 11.55 -5.79 18.70
CA GLU A 49 11.42 -7.08 19.39
C GLU A 49 12.49 -8.11 19.00
N LYS A 50 12.99 -8.11 17.75
CA LYS A 50 13.94 -9.14 17.28
C LYS A 50 15.40 -8.87 17.59
N GLY A 51 15.76 -7.69 18.11
CA GLY A 51 17.11 -7.30 18.57
C GLY A 51 18.24 -7.30 17.53
N ASN A 52 18.09 -8.04 16.42
CA ASN A 52 19.21 -8.56 15.65
C ASN A 52 18.85 -8.62 14.15
N GLU A 53 18.82 -7.47 13.49
CA GLU A 53 19.17 -7.29 12.08
C GLU A 53 19.04 -5.80 11.80
N THR A 54 20.03 -5.22 11.12
CA THR A 54 20.02 -3.82 10.70
C THR A 54 18.98 -3.62 9.59
N ILE A 55 17.69 -3.81 9.89
CA ILE A 55 16.61 -3.35 9.04
C ILE A 55 16.64 -1.83 9.13
N THR A 56 17.32 -1.23 8.17
CA THR A 56 17.34 0.21 7.98
C THR A 56 15.94 0.66 7.56
N MET A 57 15.59 1.92 7.82
CA MET A 57 14.34 2.49 7.30
C MET A 57 14.22 2.30 5.78
N GLN A 58 15.34 2.36 5.05
CA GLN A 58 15.41 2.05 3.61
C GLN A 58 14.94 0.63 3.26
N LYS A 59 15.27 -0.38 4.07
CA LYS A 59 14.79 -1.76 3.86
C LYS A 59 13.29 -1.88 4.14
N ILE A 60 12.76 -1.13 5.11
CA ILE A 60 11.30 -1.04 5.35
C ILE A 60 10.61 -0.39 4.15
N ASP A 61 11.11 0.75 3.71
CA ASP A 61 10.54 1.50 2.58
C ASP A 61 10.56 0.65 1.30
N SER A 62 11.66 -0.09 1.03
CA SER A 62 11.75 -0.99 -0.12
C SER A 62 10.71 -2.13 -0.07
N LYS A 63 10.48 -2.70 1.12
CA LYS A 63 9.47 -3.75 1.31
C LYS A 63 8.04 -3.21 1.13
N LEU A 64 7.78 -2.01 1.65
CA LEU A 64 6.48 -1.36 1.51
C LEU A 64 6.19 -0.95 0.06
N GLU A 65 7.21 -0.49 -0.67
CA GLU A 65 7.12 -0.18 -2.10
C GLU A 65 6.86 -1.43 -2.96
N GLU A 66 7.41 -2.58 -2.58
CA GLU A 66 7.07 -3.84 -3.27
C GLU A 66 5.62 -4.26 -2.96
N PHE A 67 5.21 -4.15 -1.71
CA PHE A 67 3.86 -4.50 -1.26
C PHE A 67 2.78 -3.59 -1.86
N SER A 68 3.07 -2.30 -2.03
CA SER A 68 2.13 -1.28 -2.52
C SER A 68 1.45 -1.70 -3.82
N LYS A 69 2.21 -2.26 -4.76
CA LYS A 69 1.71 -2.73 -6.06
C LYS A 69 0.62 -3.78 -5.92
N SER A 70 0.80 -4.73 -5.01
CA SER A 70 -0.15 -5.80 -4.73
C SER A 70 -1.41 -5.25 -4.06
N TRP A 71 -1.24 -4.34 -3.11
CA TRP A 71 -2.35 -3.68 -2.41
C TRP A 71 -3.17 -2.80 -3.35
N GLU A 72 -2.54 -1.96 -4.17
CA GLU A 72 -3.22 -1.09 -5.12
C GLU A 72 -3.95 -1.91 -6.18
N ASN A 73 -3.33 -2.98 -6.69
CA ASN A 73 -4.02 -3.90 -7.58
C ASN A 73 -5.25 -4.53 -6.91
N TYR A 74 -5.12 -5.03 -5.68
CA TYR A 74 -6.25 -5.63 -4.95
C TYR A 74 -7.38 -4.61 -4.71
N ARG A 75 -7.06 -3.36 -4.37
CA ARG A 75 -8.04 -2.31 -4.07
C ARG A 75 -8.72 -1.72 -5.31
N ASN A 76 -8.04 -1.74 -6.45
CA ASN A 76 -8.47 -1.03 -7.66
C ASN A 76 -8.95 -1.95 -8.78
N SER A 77 -8.66 -3.25 -8.69
CA SER A 77 -9.15 -4.25 -9.63
C SER A 77 -10.39 -4.96 -9.11
N LYS A 78 -11.07 -5.71 -9.99
CA LYS A 78 -12.16 -6.59 -9.59
C LYS A 78 -11.59 -7.72 -8.73
N GLU A 79 -12.21 -7.94 -7.57
CA GLU A 79 -11.84 -9.05 -6.71
C GLU A 79 -12.06 -10.39 -7.44
N THR A 80 -10.98 -11.17 -7.52
CA THR A 80 -10.91 -12.52 -8.06
C THR A 80 -10.04 -13.38 -7.14
N PHE A 81 -10.18 -14.71 -7.26
CA PHE A 81 -9.33 -15.64 -6.52
C PHE A 81 -7.84 -15.33 -6.70
N GLU A 82 -7.41 -15.03 -7.93
CA GLU A 82 -6.02 -14.71 -8.25
C GLU A 82 -5.55 -13.43 -7.54
N THR A 83 -6.38 -12.37 -7.55
CA THR A 83 -6.03 -11.10 -6.88
C THR A 83 -5.95 -11.24 -5.37
N VAL A 84 -6.83 -12.04 -4.75
CA VAL A 84 -6.81 -12.33 -3.31
C VAL A 84 -5.58 -13.17 -2.96
N ARG A 85 -5.27 -14.19 -3.76
CA ARG A 85 -4.09 -15.04 -3.56
C ARG A 85 -2.80 -14.22 -3.65
N ASN A 86 -2.65 -13.41 -4.69
CA ASN A 86 -1.48 -12.57 -4.87
C ASN A 86 -1.31 -11.55 -3.74
N TYR A 87 -2.42 -11.01 -3.22
CA TYR A 87 -2.41 -10.14 -2.04
C TYR A 87 -1.99 -10.88 -0.77
N ALA A 88 -2.49 -12.09 -0.53
CA ALA A 88 -2.09 -12.90 0.61
C ALA A 88 -0.59 -13.25 0.57
N GLU A 89 -0.06 -13.62 -0.60
CA GLU A 89 1.36 -13.92 -0.78
C GLU A 89 2.24 -12.69 -0.54
N SER A 90 1.79 -11.49 -0.94
CA SER A 90 2.55 -10.26 -0.68
C SER A 90 2.59 -9.90 0.81
N ILE A 91 1.51 -10.14 1.57
CA ILE A 91 1.51 -10.01 3.04
C ILE A 91 2.50 -11.00 3.67
N LYS A 92 2.44 -12.28 3.29
CA LYS A 92 3.35 -13.31 3.82
C LYS A 92 4.80 -12.92 3.59
N LYS A 93 5.13 -12.49 2.37
CA LYS A 93 6.47 -12.02 1.99
C LYS A 93 6.90 -10.79 2.82
N LEU A 94 6.01 -9.82 3.00
CA LEU A 94 6.27 -8.61 3.79
C LEU A 94 6.66 -8.96 5.24
N LEU A 95 5.90 -9.87 5.84
CA LEU A 95 6.07 -10.33 7.23
C LEU A 95 7.17 -11.38 7.39
N GLY A 96 7.74 -11.89 6.29
CA GLY A 96 8.74 -12.96 6.32
C GLY A 96 8.17 -14.30 6.80
N ILE A 97 6.88 -14.53 6.58
CA ILE A 97 6.23 -15.82 6.86
C ILE A 97 6.57 -16.75 5.71
N SER A 98 7.56 -17.62 5.91
CA SER A 98 7.82 -18.71 4.98
C SER A 98 6.62 -19.64 4.98
N GLN A 99 6.05 -19.88 3.81
CA GLN A 99 5.10 -20.96 3.63
C GLN A 99 5.89 -22.25 3.80
N SER A 100 5.86 -22.83 5.00
CA SER A 100 6.12 -24.26 5.14
C SER A 100 5.03 -24.94 4.33
N LEU A 101 5.32 -25.24 3.07
CA LEU A 101 4.58 -26.24 2.32
C LEU A 101 4.79 -27.54 3.09
N ASP A 102 3.87 -27.80 4.00
CA ASP A 102 3.60 -29.12 4.50
C ASP A 102 3.17 -29.93 3.26
N GLN A 103 4.15 -30.50 2.58
CA GLN A 103 3.97 -31.56 1.60
C GLN A 103 3.62 -32.83 2.37
N SER A 104 2.49 -32.81 3.09
CA SER A 104 1.88 -33.99 3.66
C SER A 104 0.42 -34.05 3.21
N ALA A 105 0.25 -34.42 1.94
CA ALA A 105 -0.95 -35.15 1.54
C ALA A 105 -0.48 -36.44 0.84
N PRO A 106 -0.93 -37.61 1.30
CA PRO A 106 -0.51 -38.92 0.82
C PRO A 106 -0.92 -39.22 -0.63
#